data_AF-A0A1I3MR65-F1
#
_entry.id   AF-A0A1I3MR65-F1
#
_cell.length_a   1.000
_cell.length_b   1.000
_cell.length_c   1.000
_cell.angle_alpha   90.00
_cell.angle_beta   90.00
_cell.angle_gamma   90.00
#
_symmetry.space_group_name_H-M   'P 1'
#
loop_
_entity.id
_entity.type
_entity.pdbx_description
1 polymer ?
#
loop_
_entity_poly.entity_id
_entity_poly.type
_entity_poly.pdbx_seq_one_letter_code
_entity_poly.pdbx_strand_id
1 'polypeptide(L)' 'METNVRTPLDVFNLPQHLVVPLFQRPYVWDETEQWLPLWQDVRRLAEPCASELSETPPLSSFPCTG' A
#
# COMPACT_ATOMS: atom_id res chain seq x y z
N MET A 1 -14.87 -13.56 14.44
CA MET A 1 -13.58 -13.01 13.98
C MET A 1 -13.77 -12.69 12.51
N GLU A 2 -13.96 -11.42 12.15
CA GLU A 2 -14.11 -10.99 10.76
C GLU A 2 -12.77 -10.47 10.23
N THR A 3 -12.19 -11.17 9.26
CA THR A 3 -10.97 -10.75 8.56
C THR A 3 -11.38 -10.09 7.26
N ASN A 4 -11.71 -8.81 7.32
CA ASN A 4 -12.08 -8.04 6.13
C ASN A 4 -10.81 -7.68 5.35
N VAL A 5 -10.68 -8.18 4.12
CA VAL A 5 -9.56 -7.83 3.24
C VAL A 5 -9.78 -6.40 2.75
N ARG A 6 -8.89 -5.49 3.12
CA ARG A 6 -8.94 -4.08 2.70
C ARG A 6 -7.67 -3.68 1.99
N THR A 7 -7.79 -2.74 1.06
CA THR A 7 -6.60 -2.17 0.43
C THR A 7 -5.92 -1.19 1.39
N PRO A 8 -4.60 -0.94 1.26
CA PRO A 8 -3.92 0.05 2.08
C PRO A 8 -4.55 1.46 1.96
N LEU A 9 -5.02 1.82 0.76
CA LEU A 9 -5.70 3.08 0.52
C LEU A 9 -6.96 3.21 1.40
N ASP A 10 -7.78 2.16 1.48
CA ASP A 10 -8.99 2.17 2.31
C ASP A 10 -8.67 2.28 3.81
N VAL A 11 -7.50 1.80 4.25
CA VAL A 11 -7.09 1.88 5.65
C VAL A 11 -6.59 3.27 6.02
N PHE A 12 -5.80 3.91 5.15
CA PHE A 12 -5.16 5.19 5.44
C PHE A 12 -5.98 6.43 5.00
N ASN A 13 -6.91 6.28 4.07
CA ASN A 13 -7.71 7.39 3.54
C ASN A 13 -8.95 7.71 4.40
N LEU A 14 -9.30 6.86 5.36
CA LEU A 14 -10.42 7.11 6.27
C LEU A 14 -10.02 8.14 7.34
N PRO A 15 -10.91 9.06 7.74
CA PRO A 15 -10.70 9.94 8.88
C PRO A 15 -10.82 9.13 10.18
N GLN A 16 -9.78 8.37 10.50
CA GLN A 16 -9.71 7.51 11.68
C GLN A 16 -8.36 7.68 12.39
N HIS A 17 -8.37 7.47 13.70
CA HIS A 17 -7.17 7.61 14.53
C HIS A 17 -6.64 6.22 14.92
N LEU A 18 -5.47 5.86 14.41
CA LEU A 18 -4.80 4.60 14.72
C LEU A 18 -3.95 4.80 15.98
N VAL A 19 -4.48 4.39 17.14
CA VAL A 19 -3.82 4.55 18.44
C VAL A 19 -3.12 3.26 18.85
N VAL A 20 -1.87 3.39 19.32
CA VAL A 20 -1.15 2.32 20.00
C VAL A 20 -1.48 2.37 21.50
N PRO A 21 -2.10 1.34 22.09
CA PRO A 21 -2.37 1.26 23.52
C PRO A 21 -1.09 1.23 24.37
N LEU A 22 -1.14 1.85 25.56
CA LEU A 22 0.00 2.00 26.46
C LEU A 22 0.54 0.69 27.05
N PHE A 23 -0.28 -0.36 27.09
CA PHE A 23 0.10 -1.68 27.60
C PHE A 23 0.64 -2.61 26.51
N GLN A 24 0.78 -2.13 25.26
CA GLN A 24 1.46 -2.90 24.21
C GLN A 24 2.98 -2.84 24.38
N ARG A 25 3.65 -3.94 24.07
CA ARG A 25 5.12 -3.97 24.02
C ARG A 25 5.59 -3.21 22.77
N PRO A 26 6.71 -2.49 22.83
CA PRO A 26 7.27 -1.84 21.66
C PRO A 26 7.65 -2.89 20.62
N TYR A 27 7.11 -2.76 19.41
CA TYR A 27 7.55 -3.53 18.26
C TYR A 27 8.77 -2.82 17.66
N VAL A 28 9.95 -3.28 18.07
CA VAL A 28 11.21 -2.79 17.53
C VAL A 28 11.52 -3.64 16.30
N TRP A 29 11.59 -2.99 15.14
CA TRP A 29 12.00 -3.61 13.89
C TRP A 29 13.44 -3.20 13.59
N ASP A 30 14.30 -4.18 13.41
CA ASP A 30 15.63 -4.03 12.87
C ASP A 30 15.58 -3.79 11.37
N GLU A 31 16.52 -2.97 10.90
CA GLU A 31 16.56 -2.52 9.51
C GLU A 31 16.73 -3.70 8.54
N THR A 32 17.73 -4.55 8.79
CA THR A 32 18.10 -5.65 7.89
C THR A 32 17.10 -6.79 7.92
N GLU A 33 16.56 -7.12 9.10
CA GLU A 33 15.75 -8.32 9.28
C GLU A 33 14.26 -8.11 8.99
N GLN A 34 13.71 -6.92 9.24
CA GLN A 34 12.28 -6.67 9.06
C GLN A 34 11.99 -5.54 8.07
N TRP A 35 12.67 -4.39 8.17
CA TRP A 35 12.39 -3.27 7.26
C TRP A 35 12.79 -3.55 5.82
N LEU A 36 14.00 -4.07 5.62
CA LEU A 36 14.55 -4.36 4.30
C LEU A 36 13.69 -5.37 3.50
N PRO A 37 13.29 -6.55 4.03
CA PRO A 37 12.46 -7.47 3.27
C PRO A 37 11.07 -6.89 2.98
N LEU A 38 10.44 -6.20 3.94
CA LEU A 38 9.15 -5.56 3.72
C LEU A 38 9.24 -4.51 2.60
N TRP A 39 10.29 -3.68 2.61
CA TRP A 39 10.48 -2.66 1.59
C TRP A 39 10.77 -3.25 0.21
N GLN A 40 11.52 -4.35 0.13
CA GLN A 40 11.74 -5.09 -1.11
C GLN A 40 10.43 -5.60 -1.70
N ASP A 41 9.52 -6.12 -0.88
CA ASP A 41 8.20 -6.55 -1.33
C ASP A 41 7.33 -5.40 -1.83
N VAL A 42 7.32 -4.26 -1.12
CA VAL A 42 6.62 -3.06 -1.57
C VAL A 42 7.16 -2.57 -2.91
N ARG A 43 8.49 -2.49 -3.05
CA ARG A 43 9.14 -2.09 -4.32
C ARG A 43 8.81 -3.03 -5.45
N ARG A 44 8.87 -4.34 -5.22
CA ARG A 44 8.53 -5.36 -6.24
C ARG A 44 7.11 -5.20 -6.79
N LEU A 45 6.16 -4.75 -5.95
CA LEU A 45 4.78 -4.51 -6.37
C LEU A 45 4.58 -3.12 -7.00
N ALA A 46 5.29 -2.11 -6.50
CA ALA A 46 5.12 -0.72 -6.92
C ALA A 46 5.91 -0.37 -8.20
N GLU A 47 7.12 -0.90 -8.39
CA GLU A 47 7.99 -0.58 -9.53
C GLU A 47 7.38 -0.94 -10.88
N PRO A 48 6.78 -2.13 -11.08
CA PRO A 48 6.09 -2.45 -12.34
C PRO A 48 4.92 -1.49 -12.63
N CYS A 49 4.12 -1.17 -11.60
CA CYS A 49 3.01 -0.23 -11.73
C CYS A 49 3.49 1.20 -12.05
N ALA A 50 4.61 1.63 -11.47
CA ALA A 50 5.20 2.93 -11.75
C ALA A 50 5.80 3.02 -13.17
N SER A 51 6.35 1.93 -13.71
CA SER A 51 6.82 1.91 -15.10
C SER A 51 5.67 2.05 -16.11
N GLU A 52 4.51 1.44 -15.84
CA GLU A 52 3.31 1.54 -16.68
C GLU A 52 2.73 2.97 -16.72
N LEU A 53 2.93 3.79 -15.66
CA LEU A 53 2.49 5.19 -15.65
C LEU A 53 3.41 6.14 -16.45
N SER A 54 4.60 5.68 -16.87
CA SER A 54 5.51 6.45 -17.73
C SER A 54 5.21 6.27 -19.23
N GLU A 55 4.52 5.20 -19.59
CA GLU A 55 3.90 5.06 -20.89
C GLU A 55 2.59 5.84 -20.88
N THR A 56 2.71 7.14 -21.14
CA THR A 56 1.56 7.99 -21.49
C THR A 56 0.74 7.23 -22.54
N PRO A 57 -0.46 6.72 -22.23
CA PRO A 57 -1.31 6.21 -23.29
C PRO A 57 -1.67 7.42 -24.16
N PRO A 58 -1.60 7.35 -25.51
CA PRO A 58 -2.22 8.38 -26.31
C PRO A 58 -3.68 8.46 -25.86
N LEU A 59 -4.16 9.69 -25.66
CA LEU A 59 -5.56 10.01 -25.35
C LEU A 59 -6.48 9.41 -26.42
N SER A 60 -6.77 8.12 -26.33
CA SER A 60 -7.74 7.43 -27.18
C SER A 60 -8.01 6.04 -26.59
N SER A 61 -9.25 5.83 -26.15
CA SER A 61 -9.83 4.58 -25.61
C SER A 61 -9.61 4.45 -24.10
N PHE A 62 -10.54 4.84 -23.23
CA PHE A 62 -11.96 4.44 -23.13
C PHE A 62 -12.68 5.34 -22.07
N PRO A 63 -14.01 5.27 -21.85
CA PRO A 63 -15.14 4.86 -22.71
C PRO A 63 -16.27 5.93 -22.76
N CYS A 64 -17.10 5.94 -23.80
CA CYS A 64 -18.48 6.43 -23.70
C CYS A 64 -19.40 5.32 -24.17
N THR A 65 -19.75 4.44 -23.24
CA THR A 65 -20.87 3.51 -23.39
C THR A 65 -22.16 4.33 -23.31
N GLY A 66 -23.04 4.16 -24.30
CA GLY A 66 -24.39 4.74 -24.33
C GLY A 66 -25.39 3.97 -23.48
#